data_AF-A0A6L6QML1-F1
#
_entry.id   AF-A0A6L6QML1-F1
#
_cell.length_a   1.000
_cell.length_b   1.000
_cell.length_c   1.000
_cell.angle_alpha   90.00
_cell.angle_beta   90.00
_cell.angle_gamma   90.00
#
_symmetry.space_group_name_H-M   'P 1'
#
loop_
_entity.id
_entity.type
_entity.pdbx_description
1 polymer ?
#
loop_
_entity_poly.entity_id
_entity_poly.type
_entity_poly.pdbx_seq_one_letter_code
_entity_poly.pdbx_strand_id
1 'polypeptide(L)'
;MLSYLTAQLKYEDMPLALRVRPYAEDDEIWQRLPHLVTLTHTLEEVLSDGMPMPDYNDTLLEFDGDVHDAVLADGEVFLVETFNGRRTYYACVSSTARAEEALQGLISRYATHDLQMGGKRNHAKKFYQRYRQDFKWPIAGDT
;
A
#
# COMPACT_ATOMS: atom_id res chain seq x y z
N MET A 1 10.09 13.66 -1.59
CA MET A 1 8.90 12.81 -1.69
C MET A 1 9.05 11.96 -2.94
N LEU A 2 9.10 10.63 -2.82
CA LEU A 2 9.08 9.74 -4.00
C LEU A 2 7.71 9.92 -4.67
N SER A 3 7.69 10.28 -5.95
CA SER A 3 6.44 10.42 -6.71
C SER A 3 5.95 9.02 -7.09
N TYR A 4 4.85 8.57 -6.47
CA TYR A 4 4.20 7.31 -6.85
C TYR A 4 3.50 7.49 -8.21
N LEU A 5 3.56 6.45 -9.03
CA LEU A 5 2.77 6.34 -10.24
C LEU A 5 1.32 6.07 -9.85
N THR A 6 0.39 6.85 -10.37
CA THR A 6 -1.04 6.70 -10.06
C THR A 6 -1.78 6.05 -11.21
N ALA A 7 -2.69 5.13 -10.90
CA ALA A 7 -3.63 4.57 -11.86
C ALA A 7 -5.04 4.52 -11.26
N GLN A 8 -6.05 4.77 -12.08
CA GLN A 8 -7.44 4.52 -11.75
C GLN A 8 -8.03 3.57 -12.78
N LEU A 9 -8.71 2.54 -12.31
CA LEU A 9 -9.37 1.54 -13.13
C LEU A 9 -10.67 1.08 -12.47
N LYS A 10 -11.40 0.18 -13.14
CA LYS A 10 -12.60 -0.45 -12.58
C LYS A 10 -12.33 -1.92 -12.26
N TYR A 11 -12.79 -2.38 -11.12
CA TYR A 11 -12.80 -3.78 -10.72
C TYR A 11 -14.17 -4.09 -10.10
N GLU A 12 -14.87 -5.11 -10.60
CA GLU A 12 -16.24 -5.44 -10.19
C GLU A 12 -17.19 -4.22 -10.24
N ASP A 13 -17.11 -3.45 -11.33
CA ASP A 13 -17.86 -2.20 -11.57
C ASP A 13 -17.61 -1.05 -10.58
N MET A 14 -16.70 -1.21 -9.62
CA MET A 14 -16.29 -0.19 -8.66
C MET A 14 -14.91 0.42 -8.98
N PRO A 15 -14.67 1.69 -8.61
CA PRO A 15 -13.38 2.33 -8.79
C PRO A 15 -12.29 1.66 -7.93
N LEU A 16 -11.15 1.41 -8.57
CA LEU A 16 -9.92 0.94 -7.96
C LEU A 16 -8.82 1.97 -8.23
N ALA A 17 -8.32 2.61 -7.18
CA ALA A 17 -7.22 3.57 -7.27
C ALA A 17 -5.93 2.94 -6.76
N LEU A 18 -4.89 2.99 -7.58
CA LEU A 18 -3.57 2.44 -7.26
C LEU A 18 -2.54 3.57 -7.21
N ARG A 19 -1.66 3.49 -6.21
CA ARG A 19 -0.41 4.25 -6.15
C ARG A 19 0.72 3.24 -6.11
N VAL A 20 1.59 3.27 -7.11
CA VAL A 20 2.67 2.29 -7.24
C VAL A 20 4.02 2.99 -7.16
N ARG A 21 4.94 2.44 -6.38
CA ARG A 21 6.29 2.97 -6.29
C ARG A 21 6.95 2.89 -7.68
N PRO A 22 7.62 3.96 -8.14
CA PRO A 22 8.38 3.89 -9.38
C PRO A 22 9.50 2.86 -9.26
N TYR A 23 9.86 2.24 -10.39
CA TYR A 23 10.91 1.22 -10.46
C TYR A 23 10.66 0.01 -9.56
N ALA A 24 9.41 -0.29 -9.21
CA ALA A 24 9.06 -1.50 -8.48
C ALA A 24 9.38 -2.78 -9.27
N GLU A 25 9.65 -2.68 -10.57
CA GLU A 25 10.15 -3.77 -11.41
C GLU A 25 11.61 -4.15 -11.17
N ASP A 26 12.37 -3.36 -10.40
CA ASP A 26 13.77 -3.66 -10.10
C ASP A 26 13.89 -4.97 -9.29
N ASP A 27 14.57 -5.94 -9.89
CA ASP A 27 14.78 -7.26 -9.33
C ASP A 27 15.64 -7.25 -8.06
N GLU A 28 16.52 -6.25 -7.89
CA GLU A 28 17.37 -6.13 -6.69
C GLU A 28 16.54 -5.85 -5.43
N ILE A 29 15.47 -5.06 -5.55
CA ILE A 29 14.56 -4.74 -4.44
C ILE A 29 13.96 -6.03 -3.89
N TRP A 30 13.47 -6.90 -4.79
CA TRP A 30 12.78 -8.13 -4.42
C TRP A 30 13.69 -9.20 -3.82
N GLN A 31 14.97 -9.20 -4.21
CA GLN A 31 15.97 -10.08 -3.60
C GLN A 31 16.28 -9.64 -2.16
N ARG A 32 16.33 -8.32 -1.92
CA ARG A 32 16.66 -7.74 -0.61
C ARG A 32 15.46 -7.70 0.34
N LEU A 33 14.24 -7.58 -0.20
CA LEU A 33 12.99 -7.41 0.53
C LEU A 33 11.96 -8.49 0.12
N PRO A 34 12.20 -9.78 0.44
CA PRO A 34 11.41 -10.89 -0.11
C PRO A 34 10.03 -11.09 0.53
N HIS A 35 9.80 -10.51 1.70
CA HIS A 35 8.59 -10.76 2.48
C HIS A 35 7.53 -9.69 2.22
N LEU A 36 6.25 -10.08 2.32
CA LEU A 36 5.12 -9.18 2.15
C LEU A 36 4.43 -8.97 3.50
N VAL A 37 4.29 -7.70 3.87
CA VAL A 37 3.44 -7.25 4.99
C VAL A 37 2.42 -6.27 4.45
N THR A 38 1.22 -6.28 5.02
CA THR A 38 0.15 -5.38 4.63
C THR A 38 -0.44 -4.67 5.84
N LEU A 39 -0.82 -3.42 5.65
CA LEU A 39 -1.69 -2.68 6.58
C LEU A 39 -2.94 -2.27 5.80
N THR A 40 -4.12 -2.56 6.32
CA THR A 40 -5.39 -2.12 5.75
C THR A 40 -6.07 -1.17 6.72
N HIS A 41 -6.48 -0.02 6.19
CA HIS A 41 -7.32 0.97 6.86
C HIS A 41 -8.74 0.88 6.29
N THR A 42 -9.72 0.56 7.12
CA THR A 42 -11.14 0.73 6.77
C THR A 42 -11.49 2.21 6.91
N LEU A 43 -11.83 2.85 5.80
CA LEU A 43 -12.06 4.29 5.73
C LEU A 43 -13.41 4.67 6.35
N GLU A 44 -13.43 5.72 7.17
CA GLU A 44 -14.63 6.17 7.87
C GLU A 44 -15.59 6.93 6.94
N GLU A 45 -15.04 7.80 6.09
CA GLU A 45 -15.81 8.68 5.22
C GLU A 45 -15.58 8.35 3.74
N VAL A 46 -16.54 7.65 3.15
CA VAL A 46 -16.50 7.24 1.74
C VAL A 46 -17.73 7.68 0.96
N LEU A 47 -17.53 7.89 -0.33
CA LEU A 47 -18.57 8.06 -1.33
C LEU A 47 -19.30 6.72 -1.55
N SER A 48 -20.44 6.79 -2.25
CA SER A 48 -21.25 5.59 -2.57
C SER A 48 -20.52 4.54 -3.41
N ASP A 49 -19.43 4.91 -4.06
CA ASP A 49 -18.58 4.02 -4.87
C ASP A 49 -17.37 3.47 -4.10
N GLY A 50 -17.26 3.79 -2.79
CA GLY A 50 -16.21 3.32 -1.90
C GLY A 50 -14.90 4.10 -1.96
N MET A 51 -14.79 5.16 -2.76
CA MET A 51 -13.67 6.10 -2.68
C MET A 51 -13.80 7.02 -1.47
N PRO A 52 -12.69 7.46 -0.83
CA PRO A 52 -12.76 8.41 0.27
C PRO A 52 -13.37 9.74 -0.19
N MET A 53 -14.10 10.40 0.69
CA MET A 53 -14.49 11.80 0.47
C MET A 53 -13.23 12.67 0.31
N PRO A 54 -13.20 13.67 -0.59
CA PRO A 54 -11.99 14.46 -0.85
C PRO A 54 -11.38 15.12 0.40
N ASP A 55 -12.20 15.80 1.20
CA ASP A 55 -11.73 16.49 2.41
C ASP A 55 -11.18 15.50 3.44
N TYR A 56 -11.83 14.35 3.61
CA TYR A 56 -11.33 13.27 4.46
C TYR A 56 -10.01 12.69 3.91
N ASN A 57 -9.92 12.47 2.60
CA ASN A 57 -8.74 11.93 1.94
C ASN A 57 -7.49 12.79 2.17
N ASP A 58 -7.64 14.10 2.22
CA ASP A 58 -6.54 15.03 2.47
C ASP A 58 -6.00 14.90 3.91
N THR A 59 -6.86 14.58 4.89
CA THR A 59 -6.42 14.34 6.28
C THR A 59 -5.57 13.08 6.42
N LEU A 60 -5.72 12.12 5.50
CA LEU A 60 -4.97 10.87 5.51
C LEU A 60 -3.51 11.03 5.06
N LEU A 61 -3.10 12.21 4.56
CA LEU A 61 -1.73 12.40 4.05
C LEU A 61 -0.65 12.17 5.11
N GLU A 62 -0.90 12.61 6.35
CA GLU A 62 0.03 12.39 7.47
C GLU A 62 0.11 10.90 7.83
N PHE A 63 -1.05 10.24 7.91
CA PHE A 63 -1.13 8.81 8.15
C PHE A 63 -0.41 8.00 7.06
N ASP A 64 -0.62 8.35 5.78
CA ASP A 64 0.07 7.73 4.65
C ASP A 64 1.59 7.85 4.81
N GLY A 65 2.10 9.03 5.20
CA GLY A 65 3.52 9.24 5.49
C GLY A 65 4.04 8.36 6.62
N ASP A 66 3.31 8.30 7.73
CA ASP A 66 3.68 7.50 8.89
C ASP A 66 3.74 5.99 8.61
N VAL A 67 2.88 5.47 7.72
CA VAL A 67 2.94 4.07 7.29
C VAL A 67 4.24 3.79 6.54
N HIS A 68 4.66 4.71 5.67
CA HIS A 68 5.91 4.57 4.93
C HIS A 68 7.11 4.62 5.89
N ASP A 69 7.12 5.57 6.81
CA ASP A 69 8.18 5.72 7.80
C ASP A 69 8.29 4.51 8.74
N ALA A 70 7.14 3.91 9.13
CA ALA A 70 7.11 2.72 9.97
C ALA A 70 7.83 1.52 9.35
N VAL A 71 7.79 1.37 8.02
CA VAL A 71 8.44 0.24 7.33
C VAL A 71 9.82 0.59 6.76
N LEU A 72 10.17 1.88 6.67
CA LEU A 72 11.37 2.37 5.98
C LEU A 72 12.69 1.75 6.47
N ALA A 73 12.79 1.43 7.75
CA ALA A 73 14.02 0.85 8.33
C ALA A 73 14.31 -0.56 7.80
N ASP A 74 13.29 -1.31 7.40
CA ASP A 74 13.37 -2.73 7.08
C ASP A 74 12.75 -3.09 5.72
N GLY A 75 12.19 -2.11 5.01
CA GLY A 75 11.53 -2.31 3.73
C GLY A 75 10.88 -1.06 3.17
N GLU A 76 9.96 -1.25 2.22
CA GLU A 76 9.37 -0.17 1.44
C GLU A 76 7.92 -0.51 1.06
N VAL A 77 7.02 0.47 1.13
CA VAL A 77 5.67 0.35 0.54
C VAL A 77 5.80 0.40 -0.97
N PHE A 78 5.44 -0.65 -1.70
CA PHE A 78 5.55 -0.66 -3.17
C PHE A 78 4.21 -0.40 -3.85
N LEU A 79 3.10 -0.62 -3.16
CA LEU A 79 1.74 -0.44 -3.68
C LEU A 79 0.82 0.06 -2.57
N VAL A 80 0.01 1.06 -2.89
CA VAL A 80 -1.15 1.44 -2.11
C VAL A 80 -2.38 1.28 -2.99
N GLU A 81 -3.33 0.49 -2.50
CA GLU A 81 -4.62 0.24 -3.11
C GLU A 81 -5.69 1.03 -2.35
N THR A 82 -6.63 1.65 -3.06
CA THR A 82 -7.87 2.14 -2.47
C THR A 82 -9.04 1.56 -3.26
N PHE A 83 -9.86 0.77 -2.57
CA PHE A 83 -10.96 0.01 -3.16
C PHE A 83 -12.04 -0.25 -2.13
N ASN A 84 -13.31 0.00 -2.49
CA ASN A 84 -14.49 -0.37 -1.72
C ASN A 84 -14.39 -0.05 -0.21
N GLY A 85 -14.06 1.19 0.12
CA GLY A 85 -13.97 1.65 1.51
C GLY A 85 -12.69 1.26 2.25
N ARG A 86 -11.69 0.72 1.56
CA ARG A 86 -10.43 0.27 2.17
C ARG A 86 -9.24 0.90 1.49
N ARG A 87 -8.25 1.29 2.28
CA ARG A 87 -6.90 1.63 1.81
C ARG A 87 -5.92 0.59 2.31
N THR A 88 -5.28 -0.14 1.40
CA THR A 88 -4.30 -1.18 1.75
C THR A 88 -2.91 -0.79 1.29
N TYR A 89 -1.95 -0.81 2.21
CA TYR A 89 -0.53 -0.62 1.96
C TYR A 89 0.14 -1.98 1.86
N TYR A 90 0.81 -2.23 0.75
CA TYR A 90 1.59 -3.44 0.52
C TYR A 90 3.07 -3.09 0.60
N ALA A 91 3.75 -3.63 1.61
CA ALA A 91 5.16 -3.41 1.85
C ALA A 91 5.97 -4.67 1.57
N CYS A 92 7.10 -4.50 0.87
CA CYS A 92 8.13 -5.51 0.77
C CYS A 92 9.17 -5.25 1.86
N VAL A 93 9.52 -6.28 2.64
CA VAL A 93 10.38 -6.13 3.83
C VAL A 93 11.42 -7.24 3.90
N SER A 94 12.55 -6.92 4.52
CA SER A 94 13.63 -7.85 4.85
C SER A 94 13.33 -8.70 6.10
N SER A 95 12.50 -8.19 7.02
CA SER A 95 12.06 -8.90 8.23
C SER A 95 10.59 -8.59 8.53
N THR A 96 9.73 -9.61 8.51
CA THR A 96 8.30 -9.41 8.86
C THR A 96 8.13 -9.03 10.32
N ALA A 97 8.90 -9.61 11.24
CA ALA A 97 8.76 -9.35 12.67
C ALA A 97 9.03 -7.88 13.03
N ARG A 98 10.08 -7.29 12.46
CA ARG A 98 10.42 -5.87 12.69
C ARG A 98 9.39 -4.92 12.09
N ALA A 99 8.92 -5.22 10.88
CA ALA A 99 7.88 -4.44 10.23
C ALA A 99 6.54 -4.54 10.97
N GLU A 100 6.15 -5.74 11.42
CA GLU A 100 4.94 -5.97 12.22
C GLU A 100 5.00 -5.25 13.56
N GLU A 101 6.16 -5.23 14.24
CA GLU A 101 6.35 -4.46 15.48
C GLU A 101 6.18 -2.95 15.25
N ALA A 102 6.80 -2.41 14.20
CA ALA A 102 6.69 -0.99 13.87
C ALA A 102 5.25 -0.59 13.50
N LEU A 103 4.57 -1.42 12.69
CA LEU A 103 3.17 -1.21 12.32
C LEU A 103 2.23 -1.37 13.51
N GLN A 104 2.52 -2.26 14.46
CA GLN A 104 1.75 -2.37 15.70
C GLN A 104 1.89 -1.11 16.56
N GLY A 105 3.10 -0.53 16.61
CA GLY A 105 3.34 0.78 17.22
C GLY A 105 2.51 1.87 16.55
N LEU A 106 2.45 1.89 15.23
CA LEU A 106 1.63 2.81 14.44
C LEU A 106 0.14 2.66 14.75
N ILE A 107 -0.39 1.43 14.74
CA ILE A 107 -1.79 1.13 15.06
C ILE A 107 -2.17 1.67 16.44
N SER A 108 -1.26 1.54 17.41
CA SER A 108 -1.48 2.02 18.76
C SER A 108 -1.53 3.56 18.85
N ARG A 109 -0.80 4.28 17.98
CA ARG A 109 -0.87 5.76 17.89
C ARG A 109 -2.16 6.23 17.23
N TYR A 110 -2.66 5.46 16.27
CA TYR A 110 -3.86 5.74 15.48
C TYR A 110 -5.05 4.91 15.96
N ALA A 111 -5.26 4.83 17.28
CA ALA A 111 -6.22 3.93 17.90
C ALA A 111 -7.69 4.20 17.55
N THR A 112 -8.01 5.37 16.99
CA THR A 112 -9.35 5.70 16.49
C THR A 112 -9.61 5.13 15.10
N HIS A 113 -8.56 4.91 14.30
CA HIS A 113 -8.69 4.33 12.97
C HIS A 113 -8.92 2.81 13.06
N ASP A 114 -9.76 2.28 12.16
CA ASP A 114 -9.92 0.84 11.99
C ASP A 114 -8.79 0.29 11.12
N LEU A 115 -7.77 -0.25 11.78
CA LEU A 115 -6.53 -0.74 11.18
C LEU A 115 -6.35 -2.24 11.41
N GLN A 116 -6.04 -2.96 10.34
CA GLN A 116 -5.75 -4.39 10.37
C GLN A 116 -4.42 -4.70 9.68
N MET A 117 -3.53 -5.41 10.39
CA MET A 117 -2.34 -5.99 9.76
C MET A 117 -2.65 -7.33 9.10
N GLY A 118 -1.97 -7.57 7.99
CA GLY A 118 -1.90 -8.85 7.33
C GLY A 118 -0.47 -9.17 6.90
N GLY A 119 -0.22 -10.41 6.52
CA GLY A 119 1.10 -10.80 6.05
C GLY A 119 1.07 -12.16 5.36
N LYS A 120 1.92 -12.29 4.34
CA LYS A 120 2.25 -13.58 3.72
C LYS A 120 3.76 -13.72 3.65
N ARG A 121 4.29 -14.77 4.27
CA ARG A 121 5.73 -15.06 4.24
C ARG A 121 6.16 -15.40 2.79
N ASN A 122 7.23 -14.74 2.32
CA ASN A 122 8.07 -15.10 1.16
C ASN A 122 7.52 -14.92 -0.27
N HIS A 123 6.56 -14.02 -0.51
CA HIS A 123 5.95 -13.88 -1.84
C HIS A 123 5.75 -12.44 -2.35
N ALA A 124 6.52 -11.45 -1.88
CA ALA A 124 6.34 -10.05 -2.30
C ALA A 124 6.44 -9.87 -3.84
N LYS A 125 7.49 -10.41 -4.46
CA LYS A 125 7.67 -10.37 -5.93
C LYS A 125 6.53 -11.07 -6.67
N LYS A 126 6.14 -12.26 -6.22
CA LYS A 126 5.06 -13.04 -6.86
C LYS A 126 3.73 -12.29 -6.75
N PHE A 127 3.47 -11.68 -5.61
CA PHE A 127 2.30 -10.83 -5.41
C PHE A 127 2.32 -9.64 -6.38
N TYR A 128 3.41 -8.87 -6.42
CA TYR A 128 3.55 -7.75 -7.34
C TYR A 128 3.32 -8.17 -8.80
N GLN A 129 3.97 -9.25 -9.25
CA GLN A 129 3.84 -9.76 -10.60
C GLN A 129 2.41 -10.18 -10.93
N ARG A 130 1.74 -10.88 -10.02
CA ARG A 130 0.35 -11.31 -10.22
C ARG A 130 -0.59 -10.12 -10.24
N TYR A 131 -0.46 -9.22 -9.28
CA TYR A 131 -1.30 -8.03 -9.15
C TYR A 131 -1.16 -7.13 -10.40
N ARG A 132 0.05 -7.03 -10.97
CA ARG A 132 0.31 -6.31 -12.23
C ARG A 132 -0.28 -6.98 -13.48
N GLN A 133 -0.42 -8.30 -13.48
CA GLN A 133 -1.10 -9.02 -14.56
C GLN A 133 -2.60 -8.76 -14.52
N ASP A 134 -3.17 -8.76 -13.32
CA ASP A 134 -4.60 -8.57 -13.10
C ASP A 134 -5.00 -7.09 -13.29
N PHE A 135 -4.13 -6.15 -12.90
CA PHE A 135 -4.36 -4.70 -13.01
C PHE A 135 -3.18 -4.00 -13.67
N LYS A 136 -3.40 -3.34 -14.80
CA LYS A 136 -2.34 -2.62 -15.50
C LYS A 136 -2.21 -1.18 -14.99
N TRP A 137 -0.99 -0.75 -14.72
CA TRP A 137 -0.63 0.64 -14.40
C TRP A 137 0.63 1.07 -15.18
N PRO A 138 0.87 2.38 -15.32
CA PRO A 138 2.05 2.90 -16.02
C PRO A 138 3.37 2.46 -15.36
N ILE A 139 4.44 2.29 -16.13
CA ILE A 139 5.79 2.13 -15.59
C ILE A 139 6.63 3.40 -15.78
N ALA A 140 7.68 3.52 -14.98
CA ALA A 140 8.62 4.63 -15.10
C ALA A 140 9.31 4.56 -16.48
N GLY A 141 9.15 5.60 -17.29
CA GLY A 141 9.69 5.67 -18.66
C GLY A 141 8.65 5.49 -19.79
N ASP A 142 7.36 5.34 -19.48
CA ASP A 142 6.27 5.28 -20.48
C ASP A 142 5.91 6.67 -21.11
N THR A 143 6.79 7.67 -20.98
CA THR A 143 6.60 9.03 -21.57
C THR A 143 7.38 9.21 -22.86
#